data_AF-A0A3S0QFB1-F1
#
_entry.id   AF-A0A3S0QFB1-F1
#
_cell.length_a   1.000
_cell.length_b   1.000
_cell.length_c   1.000
_cell.angle_alpha   90.00
_cell.angle_beta   90.00
_cell.angle_gamma   90.00
#
_symmetry.space_group_name_H-M   'P 1'
#
loop_
_entity.id
_entity.type
_entity.pdbx_description
1 polymer ?
#
loop_
_entity_poly.entity_id
_entity_poly.type
_entity_poly.pdbx_seq_one_letter_code
_entity_poly.pdbx_strand_id
1 'polypeptide(L)'
;MKTYVSVHGVDEIVAGHTFNWYNTSWKVGNMRGGSANSTGYRFEFSNDGGASYEEKVKIHTDGNITTQITVRPSNGTRHINGEIMRTAVMSKNGKMPGNRLFEWLISRSSLHVP
;
A
#
# COMPACT_ATOMS: atom_id res chain seq x y z
N MET A 1 -14.17 18.78 -3.49
CA MET A 1 -13.52 17.80 -4.38
C MET A 1 -13.51 18.36 -5.78
N LYS A 2 -12.37 18.38 -6.47
CA LYS A 2 -12.27 18.79 -7.88
C LYS A 2 -11.93 17.58 -8.73
N THR A 3 -12.61 17.41 -9.86
CA THR A 3 -12.27 16.40 -10.86
C THR A 3 -11.45 17.04 -11.97
N TYR A 4 -10.53 16.29 -12.57
CA TYR A 4 -9.74 16.79 -13.69
C TYR A 4 -9.33 15.66 -14.65
N VAL A 5 -9.04 16.07 -15.89
CA VAL A 5 -8.36 15.27 -16.90
C VAL A 5 -7.24 16.15 -17.48
N SER A 6 -6.01 15.67 -17.45
CA SER A 6 -4.81 16.25 -18.05
C SER A 6 -4.36 15.35 -19.21
N VAL A 7 -3.93 15.94 -20.32
CA VAL A 7 -3.34 15.19 -21.45
C VAL A 7 -1.82 15.19 -21.42
N HIS A 8 -1.22 15.76 -20.37
CA HIS A 8 0.22 15.89 -20.18
C HIS A 8 0.68 15.05 -18.99
N GLY A 9 1.87 14.45 -19.10
CA GLY A 9 2.49 13.62 -18.06
C GLY A 9 2.50 12.13 -18.41
N VAL A 10 3.69 11.54 -18.49
CA VAL A 10 3.90 10.09 -18.42
C VAL A 10 4.27 9.79 -16.97
N ASP A 11 3.77 8.67 -16.45
CA ASP A 11 3.99 8.23 -15.07
C ASP A 11 3.43 9.17 -13.99
N GLU A 12 2.35 9.86 -14.34
CA GLU A 12 1.60 10.77 -13.45
C GLU A 12 0.11 10.44 -13.46
N ILE A 13 -0.61 10.90 -12.43
CA ILE A 13 -2.08 10.86 -12.41
C ILE A 13 -2.60 11.88 -13.43
N VAL A 14 -3.22 11.38 -14.51
CA VAL A 14 -3.77 12.21 -15.58
C VAL A 14 -5.27 12.43 -15.47
N ALA A 15 -6.00 11.55 -14.78
CA ALA A 15 -7.44 11.70 -14.62
C ALA A 15 -7.86 11.25 -13.22
N GLY A 16 -8.56 12.11 -12.49
CA GLY A 16 -8.95 11.78 -11.13
C GLY A 16 -9.49 12.96 -10.33
N HIS A 17 -9.11 12.96 -9.05
CA HIS A 17 -9.69 13.81 -8.04
C HIS A 17 -8.62 14.46 -7.17
N THR A 18 -8.86 15.71 -6.81
CA THR A 18 -8.10 16.41 -5.77
C THR A 18 -9.02 16.79 -4.63
N PHE A 19 -8.58 16.46 -3.41
CA PHE A 19 -9.23 16.83 -2.16
C PHE A 19 -8.26 17.65 -1.31
N ASN A 20 -8.67 18.86 -0.93
CA ASN A 20 -7.83 19.79 -0.16
C ASN A 20 -8.36 19.90 1.27
N TRP A 21 -7.46 19.85 2.23
CA TRP A 21 -7.73 20.05 3.66
C TRP A 21 -6.62 20.93 4.26
N TYR A 22 -6.92 22.21 4.46
CA TYR A 22 -5.93 23.23 4.84
C TYR A 22 -4.70 23.22 3.90
N ASN A 23 -3.50 23.07 4.46
CA ASN A 23 -2.23 22.98 3.75
C ASN A 23 -1.91 21.56 3.25
N THR A 24 -2.84 20.62 3.37
CA THR A 24 -2.67 19.26 2.88
C THR A 24 -3.61 18.98 1.72
N SER A 25 -3.22 18.08 0.83
CA SER A 25 -4.12 17.61 -0.22
C SER A 25 -3.84 16.18 -0.63
N TRP A 26 -4.90 15.52 -1.10
CA TRP A 26 -4.84 14.21 -1.73
C TRP A 26 -5.14 14.36 -3.21
N LYS A 27 -4.30 13.74 -4.03
CA LYS A 27 -4.53 13.55 -5.46
C LYS A 27 -4.65 12.05 -5.71
N VAL A 28 -5.75 11.63 -6.32
CA VAL A 28 -6.05 10.21 -6.54
C VAL A 28 -6.59 10.01 -7.94
N GLY A 29 -6.12 9.02 -8.68
CA GLY A 29 -6.62 8.77 -10.03
C GLY A 29 -5.82 7.79 -10.88
N ASN A 30 -6.23 7.72 -12.16
CA ASN A 30 -5.62 6.90 -13.19
C ASN A 30 -4.26 7.48 -13.61
N MET A 31 -3.26 6.61 -13.62
CA MET A 31 -1.90 6.90 -14.05
C MET A 31 -1.73 6.56 -15.53
N ARG A 32 -1.13 7.47 -16.30
CA ARG A 32 -0.88 7.25 -17.73
C ARG A 32 0.55 6.75 -17.96
N GLY A 33 0.69 5.77 -18.85
CA GLY A 33 1.98 5.41 -19.44
C GLY A 33 2.31 6.21 -20.71
N GLY A 34 3.43 5.88 -21.35
CA GLY A 34 3.90 6.58 -22.56
C GLY A 34 2.96 6.51 -23.76
N SER A 35 2.19 5.42 -23.91
CA SER A 35 1.34 5.16 -25.09
C SER A 35 -0.15 5.36 -24.86
N ALA A 36 -0.54 6.23 -23.91
CA ALA A 36 -1.93 6.46 -23.51
C ALA A 36 -2.63 5.28 -22.82
N ASN A 37 -1.90 4.22 -22.49
CA ASN A 37 -2.38 3.17 -21.62
C ASN A 37 -2.46 3.64 -20.16
N SER A 38 -3.37 3.04 -19.39
CA SER A 38 -3.32 3.13 -17.92
C SER A 38 -2.21 2.21 -17.41
N THR A 39 -1.35 2.72 -16.53
CA THR A 39 -0.31 1.94 -15.84
C THR A 39 -0.65 1.67 -14.37
N GLY A 40 -1.82 2.10 -13.93
CA GLY A 40 -2.35 1.83 -12.60
C GLY A 40 -3.26 2.94 -12.07
N TYR A 41 -3.60 2.81 -10.80
CA TYR A 41 -4.37 3.78 -10.02
C TYR A 41 -3.57 4.18 -8.78
N ARG A 42 -3.37 5.47 -8.56
CA ARG A 42 -2.43 5.99 -7.57
C ARG A 42 -3.09 6.93 -6.58
N PHE A 43 -2.58 6.92 -5.35
CA PHE A 43 -2.88 7.87 -4.27
C PHE A 43 -1.62 8.64 -3.95
N GLU A 44 -1.68 9.96 -4.08
CA GLU A 44 -0.58 10.88 -3.78
C GLU A 44 -1.00 11.89 -2.72
N PHE A 45 -0.09 12.18 -1.79
CA PHE A 45 -0.31 13.11 -0.69
C PHE A 45 0.64 14.31 -0.79
N SER A 46 0.11 15.48 -0.49
CA SER A 46 0.83 16.75 -0.40
C SER A 46 0.68 17.31 1.01
N ASN A 47 1.78 17.82 1.56
CA ASN A 47 1.83 18.56 2.83
C ASN A 47 2.13 20.07 2.65
N ASP A 48 2.13 20.55 1.41
CA ASP A 48 2.56 21.89 1.01
C ASP A 48 1.52 22.64 0.15
N GLY A 49 0.24 22.34 0.37
CA GLY A 49 -0.87 23.00 -0.33
C GLY A 49 -1.05 22.56 -1.78
N GLY A 50 -0.44 21.44 -2.19
CA GLY A 50 -0.51 20.89 -3.54
C GLY A 50 0.62 21.37 -4.47
N ALA A 51 1.69 21.95 -3.92
CA ALA A 51 2.86 22.32 -4.70
C ALA A 51 3.68 21.09 -5.11
N SER A 52 3.77 20.08 -4.23
CA SER A 52 4.37 18.78 -4.50
C SER A 52 3.51 17.63 -3.98
N TYR A 53 3.64 16.45 -4.58
CA TYR A 53 2.86 15.26 -4.26
C TYR A 53 3.78 14.04 -4.17
N GLU A 54 3.63 13.26 -3.09
CA GLU A 54 4.35 12.01 -2.89
C GLU A 54 3.41 10.81 -3.06
N GLU A 55 3.83 9.80 -3.84
CA GLU A 55 3.10 8.53 -3.96
C GLU A 55 3.00 7.83 -2.60
N LYS A 56 1.78 7.52 -2.15
CA LYS A 56 1.54 6.71 -0.94
C LYS A 56 1.09 5.29 -1.24
N VAL A 57 0.27 5.14 -2.27
CA VAL A 57 -0.23 3.83 -2.72
C VAL A 57 -0.31 3.82 -4.24
N LYS A 58 0.08 2.72 -4.85
CA LYS A 58 -0.20 2.43 -6.26
C LYS A 58 -0.79 1.03 -6.39
N ILE A 59 -1.91 0.96 -7.09
CA ILE A 59 -2.54 -0.28 -7.56
C ILE A 59 -2.11 -0.46 -9.02
N HIS A 60 -1.36 -1.51 -9.29
CA HIS A 60 -0.88 -1.84 -10.63
C HIS A 60 -1.98 -2.54 -11.43
N THR A 61 -1.84 -2.55 -12.76
CA THR A 61 -2.84 -3.17 -13.65
C THR A 61 -2.90 -4.69 -13.55
N ASP A 62 -1.90 -5.32 -12.95
CA ASP A 62 -1.86 -6.76 -12.64
C ASP A 62 -2.48 -7.09 -11.27
N GLY A 63 -3.03 -6.10 -10.57
CA GLY A 63 -3.65 -6.25 -9.25
C GLY A 63 -2.69 -6.18 -8.07
N ASN A 64 -1.37 -6.05 -8.31
CA ASN A 64 -0.41 -5.83 -7.24
C ASN A 64 -0.60 -4.45 -6.61
N ILE A 65 -0.31 -4.33 -5.31
CA ILE A 65 -0.39 -3.06 -4.57
C ILE A 65 0.97 -2.75 -3.97
N THR A 66 1.53 -1.59 -4.32
CA THR A 66 2.72 -1.03 -3.66
C THR A 66 2.30 0.10 -2.73
N THR A 67 2.88 0.13 -1.53
CA THR A 67 2.65 1.20 -0.55
C THR A 67 3.98 1.80 -0.13
N GLN A 68 4.04 3.13 0.02
CA GLN A 68 5.18 3.77 0.69
C GLN A 68 5.07 3.49 2.19
N ILE A 69 5.98 2.68 2.71
CA ILE A 69 6.09 2.48 4.15
C ILE A 69 7.14 3.45 4.68
N THR A 70 6.70 4.51 5.37
CA THR A 70 7.59 5.21 6.31
C THR A 70 7.59 4.43 7.61
N VAL A 71 8.55 3.51 7.77
CA VAL A 71 8.76 2.86 9.06
C VAL A 71 9.46 3.88 9.96
N ARG A 72 8.77 4.40 10.98
CA ARG A 72 9.46 4.89 12.18
C ARG A 72 9.85 3.65 12.96
N PRO A 73 11.13 3.24 13.03
CA PRO A 73 11.50 2.11 13.86
C PRO A 73 11.21 2.48 15.32
N SER A 74 10.17 1.89 15.90
CA SER A 74 10.20 1.60 17.33
C SER A 74 11.13 0.40 17.52
N ASN A 75 11.87 0.36 18.63
CA ASN A 75 12.81 -0.72 18.92
C ASN A 75 12.13 -2.09 18.75
N GLY A 76 12.47 -2.81 17.68
CA GLY A 76 12.04 -4.20 17.45
C GLY A 76 11.43 -4.54 16.10
N THR A 77 11.10 -3.59 15.22
CA THR A 77 10.51 -3.91 13.90
C THR A 77 11.54 -3.71 12.77
N ARG A 78 12.05 -4.81 12.21
CA ARG A 78 12.78 -4.81 10.92
C ARG A 78 11.86 -5.38 9.84
N HIS A 79 11.67 -4.66 8.74
CA HIS A 79 10.99 -5.16 7.55
C HIS A 79 12.01 -5.44 6.45
N ILE A 80 11.85 -6.57 5.75
CA ILE A 80 12.61 -6.95 4.57
C ILE A 80 11.61 -7.01 3.41
N ASN A 81 11.86 -6.26 2.34
CA ASN A 81 11.18 -6.40 1.04
C ASN A 81 9.64 -6.34 1.02
N GLY A 82 9.01 -5.40 1.74
CA GLY A 82 7.58 -5.08 1.54
C GLY A 82 6.57 -6.12 2.03
N GLU A 83 7.01 -7.25 2.56
CA GLU A 83 6.14 -8.22 3.22
C GLU A 83 6.00 -7.84 4.70
N ILE A 84 4.77 -7.55 5.15
CA ILE A 84 4.49 -7.42 6.59
C ILE A 84 4.50 -8.84 7.15
N MET A 85 5.68 -9.32 7.51
CA MET A 85 5.81 -10.42 8.46
C MET A 85 5.24 -9.93 9.79
N ARG A 86 3.95 -10.19 10.03
CA ARG A 86 3.37 -10.06 11.38
C ARG A 86 4.04 -11.13 12.25
N THR A 87 5.17 -10.81 12.86
CA THR A 87 5.75 -11.64 13.92
C THR A 87 4.71 -11.72 15.04
N ALA A 88 4.03 -12.85 15.16
CA ALA A 88 3.36 -13.19 16.41
C ALA A 88 4.45 -13.43 17.46
N VAL A 89 4.69 -12.46 18.34
CA VAL A 89 5.53 -12.69 19.52
C VAL A 89 4.71 -13.56 20.48
N MET A 90 5.00 -14.86 20.53
CA MET A 90 4.57 -15.68 21.66
C MET A 90 5.67 -15.65 22.74
N SER A 91 5.36 -15.07 23.89
CA SER A 91 5.97 -15.43 25.18
C SER A 91 4.86 -16.13 25.96
N LYS A 92 5.07 -17.25 26.65
CA LYS A 92 5.89 -17.43 27.85
C LYS A 92 6.11 -18.95 27.99
N ASN A 93 7.34 -19.46 28.01
CA ASN A 93 7.65 -20.89 28.26
C ASN A 93 6.87 -21.95 27.41
N GLY A 94 7.04 -21.95 26.09
CA GLY A 94 6.51 -23.06 25.26
C GLY A 94 6.77 -22.87 23.77
N LYS A 95 8.05 -22.92 23.38
CA LYS A 95 8.51 -22.63 22.03
C LYS A 95 8.20 -23.79 21.08
N MET A 96 7.38 -23.57 20.05
CA MET A 96 7.36 -24.45 18.88
C MET A 96 8.42 -24.01 17.86
N PRO A 97 9.22 -24.91 17.28
CA PRO A 97 10.22 -24.57 16.29
C PRO A 97 9.60 -24.09 14.97
N GLY A 98 10.28 -23.10 14.37
CA GLY A 98 9.77 -22.15 13.39
C GLY A 98 9.57 -22.70 11.99
N ASN A 99 8.62 -23.62 11.84
CA ASN A 99 8.06 -24.04 10.55
C ASN A 99 6.62 -24.55 10.71
N ARG A 100 6.27 -25.01 11.93
CA ARG A 100 4.99 -25.69 12.20
C ARG A 100 3.82 -24.75 12.49
N LEU A 101 4.05 -23.43 12.49
CA LEU A 101 2.99 -22.46 12.76
C LEU A 101 1.96 -22.39 11.61
N PHE A 102 2.44 -22.46 10.37
CA PHE A 102 1.59 -22.48 9.19
C PHE A 102 0.84 -23.82 9.07
N GLU A 103 1.53 -24.94 9.29
CA GLU A 103 0.92 -26.28 9.37
C GLU A 103 -0.13 -26.39 10.49
N TRP A 104 0.14 -25.80 11.67
CA TRP A 104 -0.77 -25.82 12.81
C TRP A 104 -2.02 -24.97 12.58
N LEU A 105 -1.89 -23.80 11.94
CA LEU A 105 -3.03 -22.97 11.56
C LEU A 105 -3.92 -23.66 10.52
N ILE A 106 -3.32 -24.31 9.52
CA ILE A 106 -4.06 -25.11 8.52
C ILE A 106 -4.76 -26.30 9.18
N SER A 107 -4.08 -27.02 10.08
CA SER A 107 -4.62 -28.17 10.84
C SER A 107 -5.86 -27.83 11.67
N ARG A 108 -6.05 -26.57 12.10
CA ARG A 108 -7.26 -26.14 12.84
C ARG A 108 -8.36 -25.58 11.95
N SER A 109 -8.07 -25.30 10.68
CA SER A 109 -9.05 -24.79 9.72
C SER A 109 -9.85 -25.88 9.00
N SER A 110 -9.49 -27.17 9.13
CA SER A 110 -10.40 -28.26 8.74
C SER A 110 -11.53 -28.36 9.77
N LEU A 111 -12.53 -27.49 9.63
CA LEU A 111 -13.79 -27.64 10.34
C LEU A 111 -14.35 -29.03 10.05
N HIS A 112 -14.72 -29.72 11.13
CA HIS A 112 -15.61 -30.87 11.11
C HIS A 112 -16.87 -30.47 10.32
N VAL A 113 -17.06 -31.02 9.13
CA VAL A 113 -18.38 -31.03 8.49
C VAL A 113 -19.17 -32.08 9.28
N PRO A 114 -20.33 -31.73 9.87
CA PRO A 114 -21.12 -32.68 10.63
C PRO A 114 -21.56 -33.89 9.78
#